data_AF-A0A365ZEB8-F1
#
_entry.id   AF-A0A365ZEB8-F1
#
_cell.length_a   1.000
_cell.length_b   1.000
_cell.length_c   1.000
_cell.angle_alpha   90.00
_cell.angle_beta   90.00
_cell.angle_gamma   90.00
#
_symmetry.space_group_name_H-M   'P 1'
#
loop_
_entity.id
_entity.type
_entity.pdbx_description
1 polymer ?
#
loop_
_entity_poly.entity_id
_entity_poly.type
_entity_poly.pdbx_seq_one_letter_code
_entity_poly.pdbx_strand_id
1 'polypeptide(L)'
;MGVAQRPPAAPAFHLVEVNGAPALLVTTHGRPYGVFQLRVDEDGRVRDVYLVVNPDKLAHLTPPEDPGPLAPFAPFAPPNDAS
;
A
#
# COMPACT_ATOMS: atom_id res chain seq x y z
N MET A 1 4.45 -12.24 -14.16
CA MET A 1 4.86 -12.77 -12.84
C MET A 1 4.47 -11.74 -11.79
N GLY A 2 3.39 -11.97 -11.06
CA GLY A 2 2.79 -11.00 -10.14
C GLY A 2 3.51 -10.93 -8.80
N VAL A 3 3.70 -9.72 -8.29
CA VAL A 3 4.43 -9.39 -7.04
C VAL A 3 3.63 -9.65 -5.76
N ALA A 4 2.48 -10.32 -5.82
CA ALA A 4 1.64 -10.58 -4.66
C ALA A 4 0.99 -11.95 -4.72
N GLN A 5 1.73 -13.01 -4.34
CA GLN A 5 1.11 -14.30 -4.02
C GLN A 5 1.06 -14.58 -2.51
N ARG A 6 1.77 -13.79 -1.69
CA ARG A 6 1.74 -13.92 -0.24
C ARG A 6 1.81 -12.54 0.42
N PRO A 7 0.84 -12.17 1.28
CA PRO A 7 0.92 -10.94 2.02
C PRO A 7 2.15 -10.97 2.96
N PRO A 8 2.84 -9.84 3.16
CA PRO A 8 3.94 -9.75 4.11
C PRO A 8 3.43 -10.05 5.52
N ALA A 9 4.29 -10.63 6.37
CA ALA A 9 3.91 -10.97 7.74
C ALA A 9 3.60 -9.71 8.56
N ALA A 10 2.54 -9.74 9.38
CA ALA A 10 2.07 -8.62 10.20
C ALA A 10 2.05 -7.27 9.43
N PRO A 11 1.26 -7.16 8.34
CA PRO A 11 1.21 -5.94 7.55
C PRO A 11 0.45 -4.86 8.32
N ALA A 12 1.00 -3.65 8.36
CA ALA A 12 0.27 -2.44 8.76
C ALA A 12 0.27 -1.43 7.61
N PHE A 13 -0.87 -0.79 7.41
CA PHE A 13 -1.15 0.09 6.28
C PHE A 13 -1.31 1.52 6.76
N HIS A 14 -0.51 2.42 6.17
CA HIS A 14 -0.45 3.82 6.55
C HIS A 14 -0.78 4.67 5.33
N LEU A 15 -1.80 5.52 5.44
CA LEU A 15 -2.02 6.56 4.44
C LEU A 15 -1.02 7.68 4.71
N VAL A 16 -0.16 7.95 3.74
CA VAL A 16 0.92 8.94 3.84
C VAL A 16 0.93 9.81 2.59
N GLU A 17 1.60 10.95 2.66
CA GLU A 17 1.88 11.75 1.48
C GLU A 17 3.31 11.47 1.01
N VAL A 18 3.49 11.17 -0.27
CA VAL A 18 4.79 10.93 -0.90
C VAL A 18 4.88 11.83 -2.13
N ASN A 19 5.90 12.70 -2.16
CA ASN A 19 6.09 13.69 -3.22
C ASN A 19 4.85 14.60 -3.47
N GLY A 20 4.12 14.97 -2.41
CA GLY A 20 2.93 15.83 -2.53
C GLY A 20 1.66 15.11 -3.01
N ALA A 21 1.67 13.78 -3.09
CA ALA A 21 0.54 12.97 -3.54
C ALA A 21 0.18 11.88 -2.52
N PRO A 22 -1.10 11.47 -2.43
CA PRO A 22 -1.53 10.41 -1.53
C PRO A 22 -0.90 9.06 -1.93
N ALA A 23 -0.38 8.36 -0.93
CA ALA A 23 0.25 7.06 -1.08
C ALA A 23 -0.11 6.14 0.09
N LEU A 24 -0.01 4.83 -0.14
CA LEU A 24 -0.19 3.80 0.87
C LEU A 24 1.16 3.17 1.21
N LEU A 25 1.68 3.45 2.40
CA LEU A 25 2.86 2.80 2.94
C LEU A 25 2.45 1.48 3.61
N VAL A 26 3.07 0.39 3.17
CA VAL A 26 2.96 -0.92 3.81
C VAL A 26 4.20 -1.13 4.66
N THR A 27 3.98 -1.51 5.92
CA THR A 27 5.07 -1.90 6.83
C THR A 27 4.91 -3.35 7.25
N THR A 28 6.03 -4.00 7.60
CA THR A 28 6.08 -5.31 8.25
C THR A 28 6.93 -5.19 9.51
N HIS A 29 6.42 -5.61 10.66
CA HIS A 29 7.12 -5.48 11.95
C HIS A 29 7.64 -4.05 12.21
N GLY A 30 6.86 -3.04 11.82
CA GLY A 30 7.22 -1.63 11.97
C GLY A 30 8.25 -1.10 10.96
N ARG A 31 8.68 -1.89 9.97
CA ARG A 31 9.64 -1.47 8.94
C ARG A 31 8.97 -1.30 7.58
N PRO A 32 9.35 -0.30 6.76
CA PRO A 32 8.84 -0.15 5.39
C PRO A 32 9.05 -1.43 4.57
N TYR A 33 7.97 -1.97 4.03
CA TYR A 33 7.96 -3.09 3.10
C TYR A 33 7.84 -2.60 1.65
N GLY A 34 6.98 -1.59 1.44
CA GLY A 34 6.76 -1.00 0.13
C GLY A 34 5.76 0.15 0.19
N VAL A 35 5.72 0.95 -0.87
CA VAL A 35 4.75 2.04 -1.01
C VAL A 35 3.98 1.87 -2.31
N PHE A 36 2.66 1.99 -2.24
CA PHE A 36 1.81 2.17 -3.41
C PHE A 36 1.54 3.66 -3.61
N GLN A 37 2.03 4.21 -4.72
CA GLN A 37 1.63 5.55 -5.18
C GLN A 37 0.46 5.41 -6.15
N LEU A 38 -0.59 6.17 -5.90
CA LEU A 38 -1.81 6.19 -6.72
C LEU A 38 -1.81 7.47 -7.53
N ARG A 39 -1.88 7.35 -8.87
CA ARG A 39 -2.24 8.50 -9.71
C ARG A 39 -3.74 8.48 -9.88
N VAL A 40 -4.40 9.53 -9.41
CA VAL A 40 -5.85 9.70 -9.52
C VAL A 40 -6.12 10.86 -10.47
N ASP A 41 -7.05 10.70 -11.41
CA ASP A 41 -7.49 11.79 -12.28
C ASP A 41 -8.50 12.71 -11.59
N GLU A 42 -8.90 13.78 -12.29
CA GLU A 42 -9.82 14.81 -11.78
C GLU A 42 -11.22 14.26 -11.43
N ASP A 43 -11.64 13.12 -12.01
CA ASP A 43 -12.89 12.42 -11.71
C ASP A 43 -12.75 11.44 -10.51
N GLY A 44 -11.60 11.44 -9.83
CA GLY A 44 -11.35 10.58 -8.69
C GLY A 44 -11.02 9.13 -9.07
N ARG A 45 -10.66 8.86 -10.33
CA ARG A 45 -10.36 7.49 -10.79
C ARG A 45 -8.87 7.19 -10.73
N VAL A 46 -8.51 6.03 -10.15
CA VAL A 46 -7.13 5.54 -10.15
C VAL A 46 -6.74 5.18 -11.59
N ARG A 47 -5.76 5.90 -12.13
CA ARG A 47 -5.17 5.67 -13.45
C ARG A 47 -3.96 4.76 -13.39
N ASP A 48 -3.14 4.94 -12.36
CA ASP A 48 -1.89 4.21 -12.22
C ASP A 48 -1.66 3.83 -10.77
N VAL A 49 -1.11 2.62 -10.58
CA VAL A 49 -0.66 2.12 -9.29
C VAL A 49 0.81 1.75 -9.42
N TYR A 50 1.68 2.48 -8.73
CA TYR A 50 3.11 2.19 -8.70
C TYR A 50 3.50 1.59 -7.36
N LEU A 51 3.95 0.33 -7.36
CA LEU A 51 4.56 -0.30 -6.21
C LEU A 51 6.07 -0.03 -6.18
N VAL A 52 6.53 0.67 -5.15
CA VAL A 52 7.95 0.95 -4.90
C VAL A 52 8.45 0.03 -3.77
N VAL A 53 9.35 -0.89 -4.11
CA VAL A 53 9.99 -1.82 -3.15
C VAL A 53 11.53 -1.71 -3.17
N ASN A 54 12.08 -0.68 -3.82
CA ASN A 54 13.53 -0.48 -3.84
C ASN A 54 14.03 -0.11 -2.43
N PRO A 55 14.91 -0.90 -1.80
CA PRO A 55 15.34 -0.69 -0.41
C PRO A 55 16.01 0.67 -0.19
N ASP A 56 16.76 1.18 -1.18
CA ASP A 56 17.39 2.50 -1.12
C ASP A 56 16.33 3.62 -0.96
N LYS A 57 15.27 3.54 -1.76
CA LYS A 57 14.15 4.50 -1.70
C LYS A 57 13.35 4.37 -0.41
N LEU A 58 13.19 3.14 0.09
CA LEU A 58 12.45 2.87 1.31
C LEU A 58 13.21 3.32 2.57
N ALA A 59 14.55 3.33 2.54
CA ALA A 59 15.38 3.76 3.67
C ALA A 59 15.15 5.22 4.07
N HIS A 60 14.63 6.04 3.16
CA HIS A 60 14.27 7.44 3.39
C HIS A 60 12.87 7.64 3.99
N LEU A 61 12.09 6.57 4.16
CA LEU A 61 10.74 6.65 4.70
C LEU A 61 10.76 6.35 6.20
N THR A 62 10.28 7.30 7.00
CA THR A 62 9.98 7.06 8.41
C THR A 62 8.51 6.71 8.54
N PRO A 63 8.15 5.49 8.98
CA PRO A 63 6.77 5.15 9.24
C PRO A 63 6.23 6.01 10.41
N PRO A 64 4.95 6.41 10.38
CA PRO A 64 4.33 7.10 11.51
C PRO A 64 4.33 6.19 12.76
N GLU A 65 4.42 6.78 13.96
CA GLU A 65 4.51 6.04 15.22
C GLU A 65 3.22 5.27 15.57
N ASP A 66 2.09 5.72 15.03
CA ASP A 66 0.80 5.05 15.21
C ASP A 66 0.71 3.81 14.31
N PRO A 67 0.28 2.65 14.80
CA PRO A 67 0.07 1.46 13.98
C PRO A 67 -1.11 1.70 13.05
N GLY A 68 -0.83 2.32 11.90
CA GLY A 68 -1.71 2.62 10.77
C GLY A 68 -3.17 2.24 10.97
N PRO A 69 -4.10 3.21 11.11
CA PRO A 69 -5.48 2.97 11.57
C PRO A 69 -6.32 2.13 10.60
N LEU A 70 -5.77 1.79 9.44
CA LEU A 70 -6.41 0.95 8.45
C LEU A 70 -6.18 -0.50 8.85
N ALA A 71 -7.24 -1.12 9.41
CA ALA A 71 -7.32 -2.57 9.50
C ALA A 71 -6.91 -3.19 8.15
N PRO A 72 -6.18 -4.33 8.15
CA PRO A 72 -5.81 -4.99 6.90
C PRO A 72 -7.06 -5.12 6.03
N PHE A 73 -6.97 -4.66 4.77
CA PHE A 73 -8.06 -4.82 3.83
C PHE A 73 -8.48 -6.29 3.86
N ALA A 74 -9.73 -6.57 4.22
CA ALA A 74 -10.27 -7.91 4.11
C ALA A 74 -10.00 -8.40 2.68
N PRO A 75 -9.60 -9.66 2.48
CA PRO A 75 -9.39 -10.19 1.14
C PRO A 75 -10.62 -9.87 0.29
N PHE A 76 -10.40 -9.34 -0.91
CA PHE A 76 -11.49 -9.12 -1.87
C PHE A 76 -12.19 -10.46 -2.08
N ALA A 77 -13.36 -10.63 -1.47
CA ALA A 77 -14.24 -11.74 -1.77
C ALA A 77 -14.79 -11.45 -3.17
N PRO A 78 -14.45 -12.24 -4.20
CA PRO A 78 -15.07 -12.07 -5.49
C PRO A 78 -16.59 -12.19 -5.29
N PRO A 79 -17.42 -11.40 -6.00
CA PRO A 79 -18.86 -11.56 -5.94
C PRO A 79 -19.16 -13.02 -6.31
N ASN A 80 -19.72 -13.76 -5.36
CA ASN A 80 -20.14 -15.14 -5.56
C ASN A 80 -21.45 -15.11 -6.36
N ASP A 81 -21.34 -14.74 -7.64
CA ASP A 81 -22.44 -14.80 -8.60
C ASP A 81 -21.86 -15.03 -10.00
N ALA A 82 -21.56 -16.30 -10.27
CA ALA A 82 -21.67 -16.91 -11.58
C ALA A 82 -22.06 -18.36 -11.33
N SER A 83 -23.33 -18.67 -11.61
CA SER A 83 -23.94 -20.00 -11.56
C SER A 83 -23.20 -21.01 -12.44
#